data_AF-A0A853F674-F1
#
_entry.id   AF-A0A853F674-F1
#
_cell.length_a   1.000
_cell.length_b   1.000
_cell.length_c   1.000
_cell.angle_alpha   90.00
_cell.angle_beta   90.00
_cell.angle_gamma   90.00
#
_symmetry.space_group_name_H-M   'P 1'
#
loop_
_entity.id
_entity.type
_entity.pdbx_description
1 polymer ?
#
loop_
_entity_poly.entity_id
_entity_poly.type
_entity_poly.pdbx_seq_one_letter_code
_entity_poly.pdbx_strand_id
1 'polypeptide(L)'
;MEYIKPKGMPDELAKKAHDDGYYIEAIQVIHGWLENQARSFLMLVGCVHFKSEQSETWDLSDTISLNDTLKVLRILNQISTEEFTNFKKFNSLRNKIVHQYYKEPYEKEYHGIPKREYDEVFEETIRQAYFFTEKCESIVG
;
A
#
# COMPACT_ATOMS: atom_id res chain seq x y z
N MET A 1 -3.59 8.20 -30.27
CA MET A 1 -2.63 7.66 -29.29
C MET A 1 -3.16 6.34 -28.79
N GLU A 2 -2.36 5.28 -28.84
CA GLU A 2 -2.67 4.03 -28.14
C GLU A 2 -2.25 4.17 -26.67
N TYR A 3 -3.15 3.82 -25.75
CA TYR A 3 -2.90 3.82 -24.32
C TYR A 3 -2.82 2.37 -23.84
N ILE A 4 -1.82 2.08 -23.01
CA ILE A 4 -1.76 0.81 -22.29
C ILE A 4 -2.78 0.89 -21.14
N LYS A 5 -3.75 -0.03 -21.14
CA LYS A 5 -4.74 -0.13 -20.07
C LYS A 5 -4.45 -1.36 -19.21
N PRO A 6 -4.37 -1.22 -17.88
CA PRO A 6 -4.33 -2.38 -17.00
C PRO A 6 -5.61 -3.22 -17.19
N LYS A 7 -5.47 -4.56 -17.10
CA LYS A 7 -6.58 -5.51 -17.18
C LYS A 7 -6.60 -6.33 -15.90
N GLY A 8 -7.71 -6.31 -15.16
CA GLY A 8 -7.87 -7.05 -13.91
C GLY A 8 -7.76 -6.17 -12.66
N MET A 9 -8.09 -6.75 -11.51
CA MET A 9 -8.01 -6.06 -10.23
C MET A 9 -6.56 -6.08 -9.69
N PRO A 10 -6.12 -5.06 -8.94
CA PRO A 10 -4.73 -4.98 -8.47
C PRO A 10 -4.30 -6.14 -7.57
N ASP A 11 -5.20 -6.67 -6.74
CA ASP A 11 -4.98 -7.85 -5.91
C ASP A 11 -4.78 -9.12 -6.76
N GLU A 12 -5.61 -9.33 -7.78
CA GLU A 12 -5.47 -10.45 -8.72
C GLU A 12 -4.15 -10.38 -9.49
N LEU A 13 -3.79 -9.18 -9.98
CA LEU A 13 -2.54 -8.93 -10.70
C LEU A 13 -1.32 -9.14 -9.79
N ALA A 14 -1.37 -8.62 -8.56
CA ALA A 14 -0.31 -8.81 -7.58
C ALA A 14 -0.14 -10.29 -7.24
N LYS A 15 -1.26 -11.02 -7.04
CA LYS A 15 -1.23 -12.45 -6.71
C LYS A 15 -0.67 -13.27 -7.87
N LYS A 16 -1.09 -12.98 -9.11
CA LYS A 16 -0.54 -13.61 -10.30
C LYS A 16 0.97 -13.37 -10.43
N ALA A 17 1.42 -12.13 -10.28
CA ALA A 17 2.84 -11.80 -10.32
C ALA A 17 3.63 -12.54 -9.24
N HIS A 18 3.06 -12.71 -8.05
CA HIS A 18 3.68 -13.49 -6.96
C HIS A 18 3.81 -14.97 -7.33
N ASP A 19 2.73 -15.58 -7.83
CA ASP A 19 2.70 -17.00 -8.20
C ASP A 19 3.65 -17.29 -9.39
N ASP A 20 3.81 -16.34 -10.31
CA ASP A 20 4.74 -16.38 -11.44
C ASP A 20 6.21 -16.08 -11.03
N GLY A 21 6.47 -15.72 -9.77
CA GLY A 21 7.81 -15.44 -9.23
C GLY A 21 8.31 -14.01 -9.45
N TYR A 22 7.46 -13.10 -9.93
CA TYR A 22 7.73 -11.67 -10.09
C TYR A 22 7.48 -10.89 -8.79
N TYR A 23 8.25 -11.19 -7.73
CA TYR A 23 8.04 -10.63 -6.39
C TYR A 23 8.09 -9.09 -6.31
N ILE A 24 8.95 -8.44 -7.11
CA ILE A 24 9.02 -6.97 -7.13
C ILE A 24 7.74 -6.38 -7.73
N GLU A 25 7.25 -6.98 -8.81
CA GLU A 25 6.02 -6.53 -9.46
C GLU A 25 4.82 -6.76 -8.54
N ALA A 26 4.72 -7.95 -7.95
CA ALA A 26 3.67 -8.29 -7.00
C ALA A 26 3.57 -7.27 -5.85
N ILE A 27 4.68 -6.96 -5.19
CA ILE A 27 4.68 -6.03 -4.05
C ILE A 27 4.40 -4.58 -4.48
N GLN A 28 4.85 -4.18 -5.67
CA GLN A 28 4.62 -2.82 -6.17
C GLN A 28 3.18 -2.59 -6.58
N VAL A 29 2.55 -3.56 -7.23
CA VAL A 29 1.13 -3.47 -7.65
C VAL A 29 0.24 -3.28 -6.42
N ILE A 30 0.39 -4.15 -5.41
CA ILE A 30 -0.45 -4.05 -4.21
C ILE A 30 -0.10 -2.83 -3.34
N HIS A 31 1.17 -2.39 -3.33
CA HIS A 31 1.58 -1.16 -2.64
C HIS A 31 0.92 0.08 -3.25
N GLY A 32 0.98 0.22 -4.57
CA GLY A 32 0.36 1.36 -5.26
C GLY A 32 -1.16 1.40 -5.07
N TRP A 33 -1.81 0.24 -5.09
CA TRP A 33 -3.24 0.14 -4.79
C TRP A 33 -3.57 0.59 -3.36
N LEU A 34 -2.89 0.02 -2.36
CA LEU A 34 -3.13 0.36 -0.95
C LEU A 34 -2.82 1.81 -0.63
N GLU A 35 -1.77 2.37 -1.22
CA GLU A 35 -1.43 3.79 -1.09
C GLU A 35 -2.57 4.68 -1.58
N ASN A 36 -3.11 4.39 -2.77
CA ASN A 36 -4.23 5.14 -3.32
C ASN A 36 -5.51 5.02 -2.46
N GLN A 37 -5.82 3.81 -1.97
CA GLN A 37 -6.98 3.59 -1.11
C GLN A 37 -6.82 4.27 0.25
N ALA A 38 -5.63 4.22 0.86
CA ALA A 38 -5.35 4.88 2.12
C ALA A 38 -5.46 6.42 2.00
N ARG A 39 -4.98 6.99 0.90
CA ARG A 39 -5.12 8.44 0.60
C ARG A 39 -6.57 8.84 0.43
N SER A 40 -7.33 8.04 -0.32
CA SER A 40 -8.78 8.24 -0.49
C SER A 40 -9.49 8.22 0.86
N PHE A 41 -9.13 7.29 1.74
CA PHE A 41 -9.69 7.23 3.09
C PHE A 41 -9.32 8.47 3.92
N LEU A 42 -8.06 8.90 3.91
CA LEU A 42 -7.64 10.11 4.61
C LEU A 42 -8.36 11.36 4.10
N MET A 43 -8.55 11.48 2.79
CA MET A 43 -9.32 12.58 2.20
C MET A 43 -10.77 12.55 2.68
N LEU A 44 -11.42 11.39 2.70
CA LEU A 44 -12.79 11.26 3.20
C LEU A 44 -12.90 11.61 4.68
N VAL A 45 -11.93 11.20 5.50
CA VAL A 45 -11.84 11.63 6.91
C VAL A 45 -11.80 13.15 7.02
N GLY A 46 -10.97 13.81 6.20
CA GLY A 46 -10.92 15.28 6.08
C GLY A 46 -12.28 15.90 5.73
N CYS A 47 -12.92 15.39 4.67
CA CYS A 47 -14.17 15.94 4.17
C CYS A 47 -15.35 15.71 5.15
N VAL A 48 -15.50 14.50 5.67
CA VAL A 48 -16.66 14.10 6.47
C VAL A 48 -16.55 14.59 7.91
N HIS A 49 -15.39 14.42 8.55
CA HIS A 49 -15.24 14.77 9.96
C HIS A 49 -14.79 16.21 10.19
N PHE A 50 -14.03 16.78 9.25
CA PHE A 50 -13.45 18.12 9.40
C PHE A 50 -14.04 19.15 8.44
N LYS A 51 -14.98 18.76 7.56
CA LYS A 51 -15.66 19.64 6.59
C LYS A 51 -14.68 20.37 5.67
N SER A 52 -13.54 19.74 5.38
CA SER A 52 -12.57 20.26 4.42
C SER A 52 -13.15 20.22 3.01
N GLU A 53 -12.72 21.15 2.15
CA GLU A 53 -13.11 21.14 0.75
C GLU A 53 -12.49 19.95 0.03
N GLN A 54 -13.29 19.21 -0.74
CA GLN A 54 -12.87 17.97 -1.38
C GLN A 54 -11.74 18.18 -2.39
N SER A 55 -11.83 19.23 -3.21
CA SER A 55 -10.85 19.59 -4.23
C SER A 55 -9.46 19.82 -3.61
N GLU A 56 -9.39 20.66 -2.57
CA GLU A 56 -8.15 20.98 -1.86
C GLU A 56 -7.58 19.75 -1.12
N THR A 57 -8.45 18.98 -0.48
CA THR A 57 -8.04 17.81 0.30
C THR A 57 -7.53 16.68 -0.60
N TRP A 58 -8.12 16.52 -1.79
CA TRP A 58 -7.69 15.53 -2.78
C TRP A 58 -6.24 15.77 -3.17
N ASP A 59 -5.92 16.98 -3.65
CA ASP A 59 -4.58 17.36 -4.12
C ASP A 59 -3.52 17.19 -3.02
N LEU A 60 -3.87 17.57 -1.79
CA LEU A 60 -2.97 17.38 -0.64
C LEU A 60 -2.76 15.90 -0.35
N SER A 61 -3.84 15.11 -0.27
CA SER A 61 -3.78 13.69 0.07
C SER A 61 -2.97 12.88 -0.95
N ASP A 62 -3.06 13.21 -2.24
CA ASP A 62 -2.41 12.44 -3.31
C ASP A 62 -0.87 12.55 -3.27
N THR A 63 -0.32 13.54 -2.56
CA THR A 63 1.13 13.71 -2.42
C THR A 63 1.72 12.95 -1.21
N ILE A 64 0.88 12.40 -0.34
CA ILE A 64 1.32 11.81 0.93
C ILE A 64 1.72 10.35 0.71
N SER A 65 2.90 9.94 1.21
CA SER A 65 3.31 8.53 1.12
C SER A 65 2.35 7.61 1.90
N LEU A 66 2.27 6.32 1.55
CA LEU A 66 1.49 5.35 2.32
C LEU A 66 1.86 5.38 3.81
N ASN A 67 3.16 5.40 4.13
CA ASN A 67 3.63 5.43 5.52
C ASN A 67 3.17 6.67 6.29
N ASP A 68 3.18 7.84 5.64
CA ASP A 68 2.74 9.07 6.30
C ASP A 68 1.22 9.13 6.41
N THR A 69 0.51 8.63 5.41
CA THR A 69 -0.95 8.45 5.44
C THR A 69 -1.36 7.57 6.62
N LEU A 70 -0.70 6.43 6.80
CA LEU A 70 -0.93 5.52 7.93
C LEU A 70 -0.69 6.20 9.28
N LYS A 71 0.37 7.00 9.42
CA LYS A 71 0.64 7.75 10.66
C LYS A 71 -0.48 8.73 10.97
N VAL A 72 -0.93 9.50 9.95
CA VAL A 72 -2.01 10.48 10.13
C VAL A 72 -3.31 9.77 10.53
N LEU A 73 -3.70 8.72 9.81
CA LEU A 73 -4.88 7.93 10.14
C LEU A 73 -4.81 7.34 11.56
N ARG A 74 -3.62 6.90 12.00
CA ARG A 74 -3.41 6.41 13.37
C ARG A 74 -3.53 7.52 14.42
N ILE A 75 -2.98 8.72 14.15
CA ILE A 75 -3.10 9.90 15.03
C ILE A 75 -4.56 10.32 15.18
N LEU A 76 -5.32 10.27 14.09
CA LEU A 76 -6.75 10.58 14.05
C LEU A 76 -7.65 9.44 14.57
N ASN A 77 -7.06 8.36 15.10
CA ASN A 77 -7.75 7.15 15.59
C ASN A 77 -8.69 6.49 14.57
N GLN A 78 -8.40 6.63 13.28
CA GLN A 78 -9.16 6.01 12.18
C GLN A 78 -8.75 4.56 11.92
N ILE A 79 -7.52 4.24 12.31
CA ILE A 79 -6.99 2.88 12.33
C ILE A 79 -6.39 2.55 13.70
N SER A 80 -6.43 1.28 14.07
CA SER A 80 -5.87 0.73 15.29
C SER A 80 -4.34 0.66 15.23
N THR A 81 -3.71 0.42 16.38
CA THR A 81 -2.26 0.18 16.45
C THR A 81 -1.85 -1.10 15.69
N GLU A 82 -2.70 -2.13 15.71
CA GLU A 82 -2.45 -3.39 15.01
C GLU A 82 -2.51 -3.19 13.50
N GLU A 83 -3.57 -2.55 13.00
CA GLU A 83 -3.73 -2.19 11.58
C GLU A 83 -2.54 -1.37 11.08
N PHE A 84 -2.15 -0.33 11.84
CA PHE A 84 -0.96 0.48 11.53
C PHE A 84 0.32 -0.37 11.45
N THR A 85 0.52 -1.28 12.40
CA THR A 85 1.71 -2.13 12.47
C THR A 85 1.78 -3.09 11.28
N ASN A 86 0.66 -3.69 10.90
CA ASN A 86 0.58 -4.62 9.78
C ASN A 86 0.93 -3.93 8.45
N PHE A 87 0.31 -2.80 8.15
CA PHE A 87 0.63 -2.06 6.92
C PHE A 87 2.03 -1.44 6.93
N LYS A 88 2.55 -1.04 8.10
CA LYS A 88 3.94 -0.59 8.24
C LYS A 88 4.93 -1.73 7.95
N LYS A 89 4.65 -2.95 8.41
CA LYS A 89 5.46 -4.15 8.12
C LYS A 89 5.51 -4.40 6.62
N PHE A 90 4.37 -4.33 5.94
CA PHE A 90 4.30 -4.42 4.48
C PHE A 90 5.12 -3.34 3.77
N ASN A 91 4.96 -2.07 4.14
CA ASN A 91 5.72 -0.97 3.55
C ASN A 91 7.24 -1.12 3.77
N SER A 92 7.63 -1.67 4.93
CA SER A 92 9.04 -1.94 5.27
C SER A 92 9.61 -3.08 4.42
N LEU A 93 8.83 -4.15 4.20
CA LEU A 93 9.19 -5.24 3.29
C LEU A 93 9.40 -4.72 1.87
N ARG A 94 8.45 -3.93 1.35
CA ARG A 94 8.53 -3.32 0.02
C ARG A 94 9.81 -2.50 -0.15
N ASN A 95 10.13 -1.64 0.81
CA ASN A 95 11.36 -0.86 0.76
C ASN A 95 12.60 -1.76 0.80
N LYS A 96 12.63 -2.78 1.67
CA LYS A 96 13.74 -3.73 1.77
C LYS A 96 13.98 -4.44 0.43
N ILE A 97 12.94 -4.86 -0.28
CA ILE A 97 13.10 -5.53 -1.60
C ILE A 97 13.58 -4.57 -2.66
N VAL A 98 12.93 -3.41 -2.77
CA VAL A 98 13.23 -2.43 -3.81
C VAL A 98 14.65 -1.90 -3.64
N HIS A 99 15.10 -1.64 -2.42
CA HIS A 99 16.48 -1.20 -2.18
C HIS A 99 17.50 -2.30 -2.50
N GLN A 100 17.18 -3.57 -2.28
CA GLN A 100 18.09 -4.67 -2.65
C GLN A 100 18.28 -4.76 -4.17
N TYR A 101 17.28 -4.38 -4.96
CA TYR A 101 17.40 -4.33 -6.43
C TYR A 101 18.50 -3.37 -6.92
N TYR A 102 18.80 -2.31 -6.16
CA TYR A 102 19.81 -1.31 -6.52
C TYR A 102 21.19 -1.58 -5.92
N LYS A 103 21.37 -2.66 -5.16
CA LYS A 103 22.69 -3.02 -4.63
C LYS A 103 23.58 -3.59 -5.72
N GLU A 104 24.84 -3.18 -5.71
CA GLU A 104 25.79 -3.63 -6.72
C GLU A 104 26.21 -5.09 -6.51
N PRO A 105 26.41 -5.87 -7.59
CA PRO A 105 26.88 -7.26 -7.50
C PRO A 105 28.24 -7.44 -6.80
N TYR A 106 29.00 -6.36 -6.63
CA TYR A 106 30.31 -6.35 -5.97
C TYR A 106 30.22 -6.22 -4.45
N GLU A 107 29.04 -5.90 -3.90
CA GLU A 107 28.77 -6.00 -2.47
C GLU A 107 28.65 -7.49 -2.10
N LYS A 108 29.70 -8.03 -1.46
CA LYS A 108 29.85 -9.47 -1.13
C LYS A 108 28.80 -10.03 -0.15
N GLU A 109 27.83 -9.23 0.29
CA GLU A 109 26.76 -9.60 1.20
C GLU A 109 25.39 -9.42 0.53
N TYR A 110 25.13 -10.18 -0.54
CA TYR A 110 23.81 -10.23 -1.16
C TYR A 110 22.92 -11.24 -0.42
N HIS A 111 22.46 -10.85 0.78
CA HIS A 111 21.36 -11.54 1.44
C HIS A 111 20.08 -10.79 1.06
N GLY A 112 19.39 -11.28 0.02
CA GLY A 112 18.04 -10.85 -0.31
C GLY A 112 17.06 -11.10 0.85
N ILE A 113 15.76 -10.94 0.61
CA ILE A 113 14.77 -11.25 1.66
C ILE A 113 14.47 -12.75 1.67
N PRO A 114 14.44 -13.41 2.84
CA PRO A 114 13.95 -14.78 2.93
C PRO A 114 12.53 -14.90 2.32
N LYS A 115 12.35 -15.82 1.36
CA LYS A 115 11.05 -16.02 0.68
C LYS A 115 9.89 -16.21 1.66
N ARG A 116 10.12 -16.91 2.76
CA ARG A 116 9.11 -17.11 3.80
C ARG A 116 8.64 -15.79 4.44
N GLU A 117 9.57 -14.88 4.76
CA GLU A 117 9.25 -13.55 5.31
C GLU A 117 8.43 -12.74 4.30
N TYR A 118 8.80 -12.82 3.01
CA TYR A 118 8.04 -12.20 1.93
C TYR A 118 6.61 -12.75 1.89
N ASP A 119 6.48 -14.07 1.73
CA ASP A 119 5.20 -14.73 1.48
C ASP A 119 4.23 -14.48 2.64
N GLU A 120 4.70 -14.59 3.89
CA GLU A 120 3.86 -14.36 5.07
C GLU A 120 3.25 -12.94 5.08
N VAL A 121 4.06 -11.91 4.82
CA VAL A 121 3.60 -10.51 4.83
C VAL A 121 2.75 -10.19 3.60
N PHE A 122 3.13 -10.72 2.42
CA PHE A 122 2.41 -10.49 1.18
C PHE A 122 1.00 -11.08 1.24
N GLU A 123 0.87 -12.34 1.63
CA GLU A 123 -0.43 -13.02 1.76
C GLU A 123 -1.33 -12.36 2.81
N GLU A 124 -0.74 -11.94 3.94
CA GLU A 124 -1.46 -11.17 4.96
C GLU A 124 -1.98 -9.84 4.41
N THR A 125 -1.21 -9.18 3.56
CA THR A 125 -1.59 -7.91 2.92
C THR A 125 -2.67 -8.11 1.87
N ILE A 126 -2.58 -9.16 1.05
CA ILE A 126 -3.60 -9.52 0.05
C ILE A 126 -4.95 -9.77 0.72
N ARG A 127 -4.98 -10.49 1.85
CA ARG A 127 -6.22 -10.67 2.63
C ARG A 127 -6.84 -9.37 3.13
N GLN A 128 -6.06 -8.31 3.22
CA GLN A 128 -6.47 -6.98 3.66
C GLN A 128 -6.55 -5.96 2.51
N ALA A 129 -6.55 -6.41 1.24
CA ALA A 129 -6.48 -5.53 0.07
C ALA A 129 -7.63 -4.50 0.00
N TYR A 130 -8.79 -4.84 0.56
CA TYR A 130 -9.99 -4.00 0.57
C TYR A 130 -10.24 -3.27 1.89
N PHE A 131 -9.34 -3.41 2.88
CA PHE A 131 -9.50 -2.81 4.20
C PHE A 131 -9.82 -1.31 4.15
N PHE A 132 -9.05 -0.53 3.38
CA PHE A 132 -9.28 0.92 3.26
C PHE A 132 -10.56 1.24 2.48
N THR A 133 -10.92 0.42 1.50
CA THR A 133 -12.19 0.57 0.77
C THR A 133 -13.38 0.37 1.71
N GLU A 134 -13.35 -0.67 2.55
CA GLU A 134 -14.38 -0.91 3.57
C GLU A 134 -14.45 0.24 4.59
N LYS A 135 -13.30 0.81 4.99
CA LYS A 135 -13.27 2.01 5.85
C LYS A 135 -13.90 3.22 5.17
N CYS A 136 -13.61 3.45 3.88
CA CYS A 136 -14.24 4.50 3.07
C CYS A 136 -15.76 4.31 2.97
N GLU A 137 -16.24 3.08 2.82
CA GLU A 137 -17.69 2.81 2.80
C GLU A 137 -18.32 3.10 4.16
N SER A 138 -17.65 2.72 5.25
CA SER A 138 -18.15 2.91 6.62
C SER A 138 -18.25 4.37 7.09
N ILE A 139 -17.47 5.29 6.49
CA ILE A 139 -17.47 6.70 6.86
C ILE A 139 -18.53 7.51 6.09
N VAL A 140 -18.98 7.00 4.94
CA VAL A 140 -19.96 7.65 4.06
C VAL A 140 -21.36 7.06 4.23
N GLY A 141 -21.47 5.77 4.57
CA GLY A 141 -22.73 5.08 4.87
C GLY A 141 -23.24 5.32 6.28
#